data_AF-A0AB37UA25-F1
#
_entry.id   AF-A0AB37UA25-F1
#
_cell.length_a   1.000
_cell.length_b   1.000
_cell.length_c   1.000
_cell.angle_alpha   90.00
_cell.angle_beta   90.00
_cell.angle_gamma   90.00
#
_symmetry.space_group_name_H-M   'P 1'
#
loop_
_entity.id
_entity.type
_entity.pdbx_description
1 polymer ?
#
loop_
_entity_poly.entity_id
_entity_poly.type
_entity_poly.pdbx_seq_one_letter_code
_entity_poly.pdbx_strand_id
1 'polypeptide(L)'
;MEREAVTIRIPADLLEQARQVRESSESFNEMVVEAIAREVRRRRSLAAHQRIVARSALVEAQTGIQSSSVDLIRQLRASEGRRD
;
A
#
# COMPACT_ATOMS: atom_id res chain seq x y z
N MET A 1 0.27 18.69 -19.56
CA MET A 1 1.18 17.81 -18.77
C MET A 1 2.56 17.98 -19.35
N GLU A 2 3.51 18.50 -18.57
CA GLU A 2 4.92 18.49 -18.96
C GLU A 2 5.37 17.03 -19.10
N ARG A 3 5.94 16.69 -20.26
CA ARG A 3 6.47 15.36 -20.55
C ARG A 3 7.98 15.49 -20.61
N GLU A 4 8.68 14.94 -19.61
CA GLU A 4 10.12 14.77 -19.65
C GLU A 4 10.45 13.44 -20.34
N ALA A 5 11.36 13.49 -21.30
CA ALA A 5 11.84 12.31 -22.00
C ALA A 5 13.12 11.80 -21.33
N VAL A 6 13.11 10.53 -20.91
CA VAL A 6 14.27 9.86 -20.31
C VAL A 6 14.68 8.71 -21.21
N THR A 7 15.95 8.67 -21.61
CA THR A 7 16.51 7.54 -22.36
C THR A 7 17.13 6.55 -21.38
N ILE A 8 16.57 5.34 -21.32
CA ILE A 8 17.09 4.24 -20.50
C ILE A 8 17.73 3.17 -21.38
N ARG A 9 18.87 2.63 -20.92
CA ARG A 9 19.50 1.47 -21.56
C ARG A 9 18.97 0.21 -20.89
N ILE A 10 18.30 -0.63 -21.67
CA ILE A 10 17.73 -1.89 -21.21
C ILE A 10 18.62 -3.01 -21.77
N PRO A 11 19.04 -4.00 -20.95
CA PRO A 11 19.72 -5.19 -21.42
C PRO A 11 18.91 -5.90 -22.52
N ALA A 12 19.59 -6.43 -23.53
CA ALA A 12 18.93 -7.06 -24.69
C ALA A 12 17.97 -8.19 -24.26
N ASP A 13 18.40 -9.00 -23.30
CA ASP A 13 17.62 -10.14 -22.79
C ASP A 13 16.28 -9.71 -22.18
N LEU A 14 16.26 -8.58 -21.45
CA LEU A 14 15.04 -8.03 -20.87
C LEU A 14 14.14 -7.41 -21.93
N LEU A 15 14.71 -6.83 -22.98
CA LEU A 15 13.97 -6.28 -24.10
C LEU A 15 13.26 -7.39 -24.90
N GLU A 16 13.91 -8.53 -25.10
CA GLU A 16 13.31 -9.72 -25.74
C GLU A 16 12.17 -10.29 -24.90
N GLN A 17 12.37 -10.45 -23.58
CA GLN A 17 11.30 -10.89 -22.67
C GLN A 17 10.11 -9.93 -22.69
N ALA A 18 10.37 -8.63 -22.66
CA ALA A 18 9.31 -7.61 -22.70
C ALA A 18 8.54 -7.62 -24.03
N ARG A 19 9.21 -7.94 -25.15
CA ARG A 19 8.55 -8.12 -26.46
C ARG A 19 7.66 -9.36 -26.51
N GLN A 20 8.04 -10.45 -25.82
CA GLN A 20 7.24 -11.68 -25.76
C GLN A 20 5.98 -11.53 -24.92
N VAL A 21 6.03 -10.71 -23.86
CA VAL A 21 4.89 -10.43 -22.97
C VAL A 21 3.92 -9.42 -23.58
N ARG A 22 4.37 -8.64 -24.57
CA ARG A 22 3.56 -7.60 -25.20
C ARG A 22 2.41 -8.21 -26.00
N GLU A 23 1.17 -7.84 -25.67
CA GLU A 23 0.03 -8.10 -26.55
C GLU A 23 0.16 -7.26 -27.83
N SER A 24 -0.17 -7.85 -28.98
CA SER A 24 0.23 -7.39 -30.32
C SER A 24 -0.17 -5.96 -30.70
N SER A 25 -1.04 -5.30 -29.94
CA SER A 25 -1.62 -3.99 -30.21
C SER A 25 -1.10 -2.83 -29.35
N GLU A 26 -0.25 -3.08 -28.35
CA GLU A 26 0.26 -2.00 -27.48
C GLU A 26 1.62 -1.45 -27.90
N SER A 27 1.79 -0.12 -27.75
CA SER A 27 3.10 0.52 -27.90
C SER A 27 4.02 0.06 -26.77
N PHE A 28 5.25 -0.34 -27.11
CA PHE A 28 6.25 -0.73 -26.10
C PHE A 28 6.50 0.38 -25.07
N ASN A 29 6.46 1.65 -25.51
CA ASN A 29 6.61 2.79 -24.62
C ASN A 29 5.45 2.91 -23.62
N GLU A 30 4.21 2.62 -24.05
CA GLU A 30 3.04 2.66 -23.15
C GLU A 30 3.14 1.57 -22.10
N MET A 31 3.51 0.36 -22.50
CA MET A 31 3.77 -0.76 -21.59
C MET A 31 4.85 -0.41 -20.55
N VAL A 32 5.95 0.23 -20.96
CA VAL A 32 7.02 0.66 -20.04
C VAL A 32 6.52 1.74 -19.07
N VAL A 33 5.76 2.73 -19.57
CA VAL A 33 5.18 3.79 -18.72
C VAL A 33 4.23 3.19 -17.69
N GLU A 34 3.38 2.24 -18.10
CA GLU A 34 2.45 1.57 -17.19
C GLU A 34 3.20 0.73 -16.15
N ALA A 35 4.22 -0.04 -16.56
CA ALA A 35 5.04 -0.83 -15.66
C ALA A 35 5.72 0.05 -14.60
N ILE A 36 6.27 1.20 -15.00
CA ILE A 36 6.87 2.17 -14.07
C ILE A 36 5.80 2.73 -13.13
N ALA A 37 4.63 3.13 -13.63
CA ALA A 37 3.55 3.66 -12.81
C ALA A 37 3.07 2.64 -11.77
N ARG A 38 2.96 1.37 -12.18
CA ARG A 38 2.58 0.25 -11.30
C ARG A 38 3.62 0.02 -10.21
N GLU A 39 4.90 0.06 -10.55
CA GLU A 39 5.99 -0.13 -9.60
C GLU A 39 6.11 1.05 -8.62
N VAL A 40 5.98 2.29 -9.09
CA VAL A 40 5.94 3.47 -8.21
C VAL A 40 4.77 3.38 -7.24
N ARG A 41 3.58 2.98 -7.71
CA ARG A 41 2.42 2.77 -6.85
C ARG A 41 2.68 1.67 -5.82
N ARG A 42 3.26 0.55 -6.25
CA ARG A 42 3.61 -0.58 -5.37
C ARG A 42 4.58 -0.16 -4.26
N ARG A 43 5.66 0.55 -4.61
CA ARG A 43 6.65 1.04 -3.63
C ARG A 43 6.05 2.04 -2.66
N ARG A 44 5.17 2.94 -3.12
CA ARG A 44 4.46 3.88 -2.24
C ARG A 44 3.55 3.16 -1.25
N SER A 45 2.78 2.18 -1.72
CA SER A 45 1.91 1.38 -0.84
C SER A 45 2.73 0.59 0.20
N LEU A 46 3.85 0.01 -0.21
CA LEU A 46 4.73 -0.73 0.70
C LEU A 46 5.36 0.20 1.76
N ALA A 47 5.83 1.38 1.35
CA ALA A 47 6.33 2.39 2.28
C ALA A 47 5.25 2.90 3.25
N ALA A 48 4.01 3.08 2.77
CA ALA A 48 2.89 3.46 3.61
C ALA A 48 2.56 2.37 4.64
N HIS A 49 2.55 1.10 4.22
CA HIS A 49 2.34 -0.03 5.11
C HIS A 49 3.44 -0.10 6.20
N GLN A 50 4.70 0.04 5.81
CA GLN A 50 5.82 0.08 6.76
C GLN A 50 5.70 1.23 7.77
N ARG A 51 5.24 2.42 7.35
CA ARG A 51 4.98 3.55 8.27
C ARG A 51 3.87 3.23 9.25
N ILE A 52 2.79 2.58 8.81
CA ILE A 52 1.69 2.17 9.69
C ILE A 52 2.21 1.18 10.73
N VAL A 53 2.92 0.14 10.30
CA VAL A 53 3.48 -0.88 11.21
C VAL A 53 4.43 -0.25 12.24
N ALA A 54 5.35 0.61 11.79
CA ALA A 54 6.28 1.29 12.68
C ALA A 54 5.54 2.22 13.69
N ARG A 55 4.51 2.93 13.23
CA ARG A 55 3.71 3.80 14.10
C ARG A 55 2.90 2.99 15.11
N SER A 56 2.29 1.89 14.69
CA SER A 56 1.55 1.00 15.59
C SER A 56 2.45 0.40 16.66
N ALA A 57 3.66 -0.05 16.29
CA ALA A 57 4.64 -0.56 17.25
C ALA A 57 5.08 0.51 18.27
N LEU A 58 5.27 1.77 17.84
CA LEU A 58 5.57 2.88 18.76
C LEU A 58 4.41 3.16 19.72
N VAL A 59 3.18 3.16 19.22
CA VAL A 59 1.99 3.37 20.06
C VAL A 59 1.82 2.22 21.04
N GLU A 60 1.94 0.98 20.61
CA GLU A 60 1.89 -0.21 21.48
C GLU A 60 2.97 -0.17 22.57
N ALA A 61 4.20 0.23 22.24
CA ALA A 61 5.27 0.39 23.21
C ALA A 61 4.98 1.51 24.25
N GLN A 62 4.28 2.56 23.85
CA GLN A 62 3.98 3.71 24.72
C GLN A 62 2.73 3.53 25.57
N THR A 63 1.66 2.97 25.01
CA THR A 63 0.35 2.85 25.67
C THR A 63 0.01 1.44 26.12
N GLY A 64 0.81 0.44 25.76
CA GLY A 64 0.45 -0.96 25.87
C GLY A 64 -0.70 -1.34 24.93
N ILE A 65 -1.16 -2.59 25.02
CA ILE A 65 -2.37 -3.03 24.32
C ILE A 65 -3.57 -2.38 25.03
N GLN A 66 -4.30 -1.51 24.33
CA GLN A 66 -5.57 -0.98 24.81
C GLN A 66 -6.50 -2.13 25.19
N SER A 67 -6.85 -2.22 26.47
CA SER A 67 -7.78 -3.21 26.97
C SER A 67 -9.14 -3.05 26.30
N SER A 68 -9.75 -4.18 25.93
CA SER A 68 -11.04 -4.20 25.26
C SER A 68 -12.10 -3.42 26.03
N SER A 69 -12.71 -2.43 25.38
CA SER A 69 -13.80 -1.64 25.96
C SER A 69 -15.11 -2.41 26.12
N VAL A 70 -15.16 -3.68 25.69
CA VAL A 70 -16.36 -4.53 25.73
C VAL A 70 -16.89 -4.69 27.15
N ASP A 71 -16.02 -4.89 28.13
CA ASP A 71 -16.44 -5.06 29.53
C ASP A 71 -16.99 -3.77 30.13
N LEU A 72 -16.40 -2.61 29.79
CA LEU A 72 -16.92 -1.29 30.18
C LEU A 72 -18.30 -1.02 29.57
N ILE A 73 -18.47 -1.32 28.27
CA ILE A 73 -19.76 -1.17 27.59
C ILE A 73 -20.83 -2.08 28.21
N ARG A 74 -20.46 -3.30 28.59
CA ARG A 74 -21.36 -4.24 29.28
C ARG A 74 -21.78 -3.70 30.65
N GLN A 75 -20.85 -3.13 31.41
CA GLN A 75 -21.13 -2.51 32.71
C GLN A 75 -22.08 -1.30 32.57
N LEU A 76 -21.84 -0.42 31.60
CA LEU A 76 -22.68 0.75 31.36
C LEU A 76 -24.12 0.37 30.97
N ARG A 77 -24.30 -0.62 30.08
CA ARG A 77 -25.64 -1.13 29.73
C ARG A 77 -26.35 -1.78 30.91
N ALA A 78 -25.63 -2.51 31.75
CA ALA A 78 -26.21 -3.12 32.94
C ALA A 78 -26.63 -2.09 34.00
N SER A 79 -25.98 -0.92 34.04
CA SER A 79 -26.38 0.20 34.91
C SER A 79 -27.53 1.05 34.38
N GLU A 80 -27.72 1.14 33.06
CA GLU A 80 -28.86 1.88 32.45
C GLU A 80 -30.19 1.13 32.58
N GLY A 81 -30.18 -0.20 32.68
CA GLY A 81 -31.38 -1.02 32.84
C GLY A 81 -31.92 -1.15 34.29
N ARG A 82 -31.28 -0.55 35.29
CA ARG A 82 -31.74 -0.51 36.70
C ARG A 82 -32.12 0.90 37.14
N ARG A 83 -33.08 1.50 36.44
CA ARG A 83 -33.84 2.63 36.98
C ARG A 83 -35.31 2.21 36.95
N ASP A 84 -35.69 1.46 37.99
CA ASP A 84 -37.09 1.31 38.40
C ASP A 84 -37.46 2.49 39.30
#